data_AF-A0A2S9IIK9-F1
#
_entry.id   AF-A0A2S9IIK9-F1
#
_cell.length_a   1.000
_cell.length_b   1.000
_cell.length_c   1.000
_cell.angle_alpha   90.00
_cell.angle_beta   90.00
_cell.angle_gamma   90.00
#
_symmetry.space_group_name_H-M   'P 1'
#
loop_
_entity.id
_entity.type
_entity.pdbx_description
1 polymer ?
#
loop_
_entity_poly.entity_id
_entity_poly.type
_entity_poly.pdbx_seq_one_letter_code
_entity_poly.pdbx_strand_id
1 'polypeptide(L)'
;MTESSVPTGEQKPIPSFQFSTESIAAKEQFDSYRDFMTPLSDVEPLAPSGSGFRAHAKVYDLGALQLASLYSDPASFSYSRKHMRQFGMEHWSLNLITEGGISYASGNGLKGSSGDM
;
A
#
# COMPACT_ATOMS: atom_id res chain seq x y z
N MET A 1 -42.44 -0.67 24.55
CA MET A 1 -41.02 -0.82 24.94
C MET A 1 -40.44 -1.93 24.10
N THR A 2 -39.73 -1.59 23.03
CA THR A 2 -39.04 -2.54 22.15
C THR A 2 -37.59 -2.64 22.60
N GLU A 3 -37.22 -3.80 23.12
CA GLU A 3 -35.83 -4.11 23.47
C GLU A 3 -34.97 -4.17 22.21
N SER A 4 -33.96 -3.31 22.16
CA SER A 4 -32.94 -3.31 21.13
C SER A 4 -31.93 -4.41 21.47
N SER A 5 -32.00 -5.54 20.77
CA SER A 5 -31.01 -6.60 20.87
C SER A 5 -29.68 -6.12 20.29
N VAL A 6 -28.69 -5.86 21.16
CA VAL A 6 -27.30 -5.65 20.76
C VAL A 6 -26.77 -6.97 20.19
N PRO A 7 -26.20 -7.00 18.97
CA PRO A 7 -25.67 -8.23 18.42
C PRO A 7 -24.42 -8.63 19.19
N THR A 8 -24.55 -9.64 20.05
CA THR A 8 -23.44 -10.33 20.72
C THR A 8 -22.76 -11.28 19.73
N GLY A 9 -22.18 -10.74 18.65
CA GLY A 9 -21.35 -11.52 17.75
C GLY A 9 -19.96 -11.70 18.36
N GLU A 10 -19.45 -12.93 18.40
CA GLU A 10 -18.04 -13.18 18.76
C GLU A 10 -17.14 -12.29 17.90
N GLN A 11 -16.37 -11.40 18.54
CA GLN A 11 -15.40 -10.55 17.84
C GLN A 11 -14.23 -11.40 17.36
N LYS A 12 -14.30 -11.85 16.11
CA LYS A 12 -13.17 -12.50 15.46
C LYS A 12 -12.19 -11.43 14.95
N PRO A 13 -10.87 -11.57 15.19
CA PRO A 13 -9.89 -10.61 14.69
C PRO A 13 -9.95 -10.54 13.16
N ILE A 14 -9.91 -9.32 12.62
CA ILE A 14 -9.87 -9.07 11.19
C ILE A 14 -8.55 -9.66 10.65
N PRO A 15 -8.59 -10.53 9.62
CA PRO A 15 -7.38 -11.03 8.99
C PRO A 15 -6.52 -9.86 8.50
N SER A 16 -5.24 -9.88 8.84
CA SER A 16 -4.33 -8.80 8.49
C SER A 16 -2.92 -9.31 8.20
N PHE A 17 -2.18 -8.51 7.44
CA PHE A 17 -0.80 -8.74 7.09
C PHE A 17 0.02 -7.47 7.36
N GLN A 18 1.29 -7.65 7.74
CA GLN A 18 2.23 -6.55 7.97
C GLN A 18 3.55 -6.81 7.25
N PHE A 19 4.10 -5.75 6.67
CA PHE A 19 5.45 -5.70 6.11
C PHE A 19 6.18 -4.48 6.70
N SER A 20 7.46 -4.64 7.00
CA SER A 20 8.32 -3.54 7.45
C SER A 20 9.78 -3.80 7.06
N THR A 21 10.49 -2.76 6.62
CA THR A 21 11.94 -2.84 6.38
C THR A 21 12.79 -2.47 7.59
N GLU A 22 12.17 -2.07 8.71
CA GLU A 22 12.88 -1.56 9.89
C GLU A 22 13.89 -2.57 10.49
N SER A 23 13.55 -3.87 10.46
CA SER A 23 14.42 -4.94 10.94
C SER A 23 15.39 -5.48 9.87
N ILE A 24 15.40 -4.92 8.67
CA ILE A 24 16.24 -5.35 7.54
C ILE A 24 17.47 -4.45 7.47
N ALA A 25 18.63 -5.03 7.15
CA ALA A 25 19.86 -4.27 7.00
C ALA A 25 19.69 -3.19 5.91
N ALA A 26 20.14 -1.96 6.16
CA ALA A 26 19.88 -0.80 5.29
C ALA A 26 20.13 -1.06 3.79
N LYS A 27 21.23 -1.76 3.46
CA LYS A 27 21.61 -2.12 2.09
C LYS A 27 20.62 -3.07 1.37
N GLU A 28 19.81 -3.82 2.12
CA GLU A 28 18.87 -4.84 1.63
C GLU A 28 17.41 -4.36 1.70
N GLN A 29 17.15 -3.21 2.34
CA GLN A 29 15.79 -2.74 2.59
C GLN A 29 15.00 -2.47 1.31
N PHE A 30 15.62 -1.82 0.33
CA PHE A 30 14.95 -1.53 -0.94
C PHE A 30 14.69 -2.81 -1.74
N ASP A 31 15.64 -3.75 -1.75
CA ASP A 31 15.46 -5.02 -2.44
C ASP A 31 14.29 -5.82 -1.83
N SER A 32 14.19 -5.86 -0.50
CA SER A 32 13.06 -6.49 0.18
C SER A 32 11.73 -5.78 -0.12
N TYR A 33 11.73 -4.45 -0.19
CA TYR A 33 10.54 -3.68 -0.59
C TYR A 33 10.14 -3.96 -2.03
N ARG A 34 11.10 -4.05 -2.95
CA ARG A 34 10.86 -4.42 -4.35
C ARG A 34 10.27 -5.81 -4.47
N ASP A 35 10.78 -6.78 -3.72
CA ASP A 35 10.24 -8.15 -3.75
C ASP A 35 8.80 -8.18 -3.21
N PHE A 36 8.51 -7.41 -2.15
CA PHE A 36 7.15 -7.25 -1.63
C PHE A 36 6.20 -6.60 -2.64
N MET A 37 6.66 -5.60 -3.38
CA MET A 37 5.86 -4.87 -4.36
C MET A 37 5.78 -5.55 -5.74
N THR A 38 6.67 -6.47 -6.06
CA THR A 38 6.78 -7.16 -7.37
C THR A 38 5.44 -7.71 -7.88
N PRO A 39 4.55 -8.28 -7.04
CA PRO A 39 3.22 -8.66 -7.49
C PRO A 39 2.42 -7.49 -8.06
N LEU A 40 2.49 -6.31 -7.45
CA LEU A 40 1.63 -5.18 -7.78
C LEU A 40 2.28 -4.23 -8.80
N SER A 41 3.58 -4.00 -8.71
CA SER A 41 4.27 -2.96 -9.48
C SER A 41 5.76 -3.21 -9.58
N ASP A 42 6.36 -2.70 -10.65
CA ASP A 42 7.80 -2.44 -10.65
C ASP A 42 8.06 -1.18 -9.81
N VAL A 43 9.10 -1.21 -8.98
CA VAL A 43 9.47 -0.08 -8.12
C VAL A 43 10.95 0.27 -8.29
N GLU A 44 11.23 1.57 -8.29
CA GLU A 44 12.59 2.13 -8.36
C GLU A 44 12.74 3.22 -7.30
N PRO A 45 13.89 3.34 -6.62
CA PRO A 45 14.08 4.36 -5.59
C PRO A 45 14.32 5.72 -6.26
N LEU A 46 13.74 6.79 -5.71
CA LEU A 46 13.98 8.15 -6.20
C LEU A 46 15.18 8.82 -5.53
N ALA A 47 15.58 8.33 -4.35
CA ALA A 47 16.77 8.79 -3.64
C ALA A 47 17.98 7.88 -3.93
N PRO A 48 19.22 8.39 -3.88
CA PRO A 48 20.41 7.58 -4.07
C PRO A 48 20.48 6.40 -3.09
N SER A 49 20.78 5.22 -3.62
CA SER A 49 21.02 4.01 -2.85
C SER A 49 22.23 4.18 -1.94
N GLY A 50 22.02 4.11 -0.62
CA GLY A 50 23.12 4.19 0.35
C GLY A 50 22.70 4.55 1.79
N SER A 51 21.55 5.20 1.98
CA SER A 51 21.04 5.57 3.31
C SER A 51 20.04 4.57 3.91
N GLY A 52 19.71 3.50 3.17
CA GLY A 52 18.60 2.60 3.47
C GLY A 52 17.34 2.97 2.69
N PHE A 53 16.25 2.26 2.99
CA PHE A 53 14.91 2.50 2.43
C PHE A 53 13.86 2.08 3.45
N ARG A 54 13.17 3.04 4.06
CA ARG A 54 12.14 2.75 5.07
C ARG A 54 10.81 2.53 4.38
N ALA A 55 10.15 1.43 4.68
CA ALA A 55 8.81 1.15 4.24
C ALA A 55 8.04 0.33 5.29
N HIS A 56 6.75 0.59 5.38
CA HIS A 56 5.82 -0.15 6.22
C HIS A 56 4.49 -0.31 5.50
N ALA A 57 3.89 -1.49 5.60
CA ALA A 57 2.55 -1.75 5.12
C ALA A 57 1.78 -2.52 6.18
N LYS A 58 0.54 -2.10 6.43
CA LYS A 58 -0.44 -2.85 7.20
C LYS A 58 -1.71 -2.98 6.39
N VAL A 59 -2.10 -4.21 6.11
CA VAL A 59 -3.24 -4.53 5.25
C VAL A 59 -4.26 -5.33 6.03
N TYR A 60 -5.53 -4.95 5.93
CA TYR A 60 -6.66 -5.63 6.51
C TYR A 60 -7.57 -6.15 5.41
N ASP A 61 -7.96 -7.41 5.52
CA ASP A 61 -8.94 -8.04 4.65
C ASP A 61 -10.34 -7.90 5.26
N LEU A 62 -11.19 -7.11 4.60
CA LEU A 62 -12.59 -6.87 4.97
C LEU A 62 -13.55 -7.59 4.01
N GLY A 63 -13.08 -8.62 3.31
CA GLY A 63 -13.83 -9.37 2.30
C GLY A 63 -13.74 -8.71 0.93
N ALA A 64 -14.80 -8.00 0.53
CA ALA A 64 -14.85 -7.32 -0.78
C ALA A 64 -13.99 -6.04 -0.84
N LEU A 65 -13.43 -5.62 0.30
CA LEU A 65 -12.60 -4.44 0.44
C LEU A 65 -11.29 -4.80 1.15
N GLN A 66 -10.18 -4.26 0.64
CA GLN A 66 -8.91 -4.26 1.34
C GLN A 66 -8.61 -2.86 1.81
N LEU A 67 -8.26 -2.72 3.10
CA LEU A 67 -7.80 -1.46 3.66
C LEU A 67 -6.31 -1.56 3.93
N ALA A 68 -5.51 -0.68 3.33
CA ALA A 68 -4.07 -0.64 3.51
C ALA A 68 -3.63 0.72 4.09
N SER A 69 -2.76 0.67 5.08
CA SER A 69 -1.95 1.81 5.53
C SER A 69 -0.54 1.58 5.02
N LEU A 70 -0.03 2.50 4.21
CA LEU A 70 1.25 2.36 3.51
C LEU A 70 2.13 3.56 3.81
N TYR A 71 3.41 3.28 4.04
CA TYR A 71 4.48 4.27 4.11
C TYR A 71 5.68 3.75 3.33
N SER A 72 6.34 4.63 2.60
CA SER A 72 7.66 4.37 2.03
C SER A 72 8.45 5.66 1.93
N ASP A 73 9.77 5.55 1.95
CA ASP A 73 10.63 6.58 1.39
C ASP A 73 10.33 6.78 -0.12
N PRO A 74 10.74 7.91 -0.73
CA PRO A 74 10.38 8.23 -2.11
C PRO A 74 10.79 7.16 -3.13
N ALA A 75 9.81 6.67 -3.89
CA ALA A 75 9.98 5.69 -4.95
C ALA A 75 9.06 5.99 -6.14
N SER A 76 9.44 5.55 -7.33
CA SER A 76 8.57 5.53 -8.50
C SER A 76 7.98 4.14 -8.69
N PHE A 77 6.71 4.11 -9.06
CA PHE A 77 5.93 2.89 -9.27
C PHE A 77 5.48 2.80 -10.72
N SER A 78 5.59 1.61 -11.30
CA SER A 78 5.07 1.33 -12.64
C SER A 78 4.12 0.13 -12.60
N TYR A 79 2.89 0.38 -13.04
CA TYR A 79 1.85 -0.62 -13.15
C TYR A 79 1.71 -1.02 -14.62
N SER A 80 2.13 -2.22 -14.96
CA SER A 80 1.97 -2.76 -16.31
C SER A 80 0.64 -3.53 -16.43
N ARG A 81 0.12 -3.69 -17.65
CA ARG A 81 -1.05 -4.57 -17.88
C ARG A 81 -0.80 -6.02 -17.44
N LYS A 82 0.46 -6.45 -17.42
CA LYS A 82 0.87 -7.76 -16.89
C LYS A 82 0.59 -7.83 -15.39
N HIS A 83 0.99 -6.82 -14.62
CA HIS A 83 0.67 -6.73 -13.18
C HIS A 83 -0.84 -6.72 -12.94
N MET A 84 -1.59 -5.91 -13.71
CA MET A 84 -3.03 -5.78 -13.51
C MET A 84 -3.79 -7.10 -13.73
N ARG A 85 -3.44 -7.84 -14.79
CA ARG A 85 -4.12 -9.11 -15.13
C ARG A 85 -3.72 -10.27 -14.23
N GLN A 86 -2.44 -10.34 -13.84
CA GLN A 86 -1.93 -11.46 -13.06
C GLN A 86 -2.45 -11.44 -11.61
N PHE A 87 -2.73 -10.24 -11.07
CA PHE A 87 -3.08 -10.07 -9.66
C PHE A 87 -4.50 -9.52 -9.44
N GLY A 88 -5.34 -9.49 -10.48
CA GLY A 88 -6.72 -9.05 -10.36
C GLY A 88 -6.84 -7.59 -9.89
N MET A 89 -5.88 -6.73 -10.24
CA MET A 89 -5.96 -5.28 -9.99
C MET A 89 -6.90 -4.59 -10.99
N GLU A 90 -8.09 -5.18 -11.17
CA GLU A 90 -9.23 -4.56 -11.84
C GLU A 90 -10.16 -3.88 -10.84
N HIS A 91 -9.75 -3.81 -9.57
CA HIS A 91 -10.47 -3.07 -8.53
C HIS A 91 -10.19 -1.56 -8.59
N TRP A 92 -11.12 -0.79 -8.07
CA TRP A 92 -10.91 0.63 -7.81
C TRP A 92 -10.01 0.80 -6.58
N SER A 93 -8.98 1.62 -6.69
CA SER A 93 -8.11 2.01 -5.57
C SER A 93 -8.40 3.47 -5.21
N LEU A 94 -8.67 3.69 -3.92
CA LEU A 94 -8.86 5.02 -3.34
C LEU A 94 -7.73 5.26 -2.36
N ASN A 95 -6.96 6.33 -2.56
CA ASN A 95 -5.79 6.63 -1.75
C ASN A 95 -5.98 7.97 -1.07
N LEU A 96 -5.99 7.98 0.26
CA LEU A 96 -5.89 9.21 1.03
C LEU A 96 -4.41 9.46 1.36
N ILE A 97 -3.86 10.55 0.85
CA ILE A 97 -2.48 10.92 1.13
C ILE A 97 -2.47 11.63 2.49
N THR A 98 -1.91 11.00 3.50
CA THR A 98 -1.81 11.62 4.84
C THR A 98 -0.58 12.49 4.96
N GLU A 99 0.54 12.10 4.34
CA GLU A 99 1.81 12.83 4.32
C GLU A 99 2.50 12.70 2.95
N GLY A 100 3.28 13.70 2.56
CA GLY A 100 4.00 13.71 1.28
C GLY A 100 3.10 14.03 0.08
N GLY A 101 3.33 13.33 -1.04
CA GLY A 101 2.58 13.53 -2.28
C GLY A 101 2.84 12.44 -3.32
N ILE A 102 1.94 12.33 -4.29
CA ILE A 102 2.00 11.38 -5.40
C ILE A 102 1.78 12.10 -6.73
N SER A 103 2.44 11.63 -7.78
CA SER A 103 2.19 12.08 -9.15
C SER A 103 1.97 10.87 -10.04
N TYR A 104 0.85 10.84 -10.74
CA TYR A 104 0.53 9.86 -11.77
C TYR A 104 0.85 10.45 -13.14
N ALA A 105 1.56 9.68 -13.96
CA ALA A 105 1.92 10.07 -15.32
C ALA A 105 0.97 9.48 -16.40
N SER A 106 -0.09 8.78 -16.01
CA SER A 106 -1.06 8.19 -16.93
C SER A 106 -2.15 9.20 -17.35
N GLY A 107 -2.68 9.03 -18.56
CA GLY A 107 -3.74 9.90 -19.08
C GLY A 107 -3.29 11.37 -19.20
N ASN A 108 -4.04 12.28 -18.57
CA ASN A 108 -3.72 13.71 -18.53
C ASN A 108 -2.72 14.09 -17.42
N GLY A 109 -2.23 13.09 -16.67
CA GLY A 109 -1.46 13.31 -15.45
C GLY A 109 -2.35 13.75 -14.28
N LEU A 110 -2.02 13.29 -13.09
CA LEU A 110 -2.67 13.67 -11.84
C LEU A 110 -1.61 13.89 -10.76
N LYS A 111 -1.82 14.87 -9.89
CA LYS A 111 -0.97 15.13 -8.73
C LYS A 111 -1.85 15.23 -7.50
N GLY A 112 -1.43 14.60 -6.42
CA GLY A 112 -2.07 14.67 -5.11
C GLY A 112 -1.04 14.95 -4.02
N SER A 113 -1.49 15.59 -2.95
CA SER A 113 -0.70 15.96 -1.78
C SER A 113 -1.46 15.61 -0.50
N SER A 114 -0.86 15.85 0.67
CA SER A 114 -1.52 15.59 1.96
C SER A 114 -2.93 16.21 2.02
N GLY A 115 -3.92 15.38 2.32
CA GLY A 115 -5.34 15.73 2.37
C GLY A 115 -6.12 15.48 1.07
N ASP A 116 -5.44 15.20 -0.03
CA ASP A 116 -6.08 14.89 -1.32
C ASP A 116 -6.43 13.40 -1.46
N MET A 117 -7.37 13.11 -2.37
CA MET A 117 -7.86 11.78 -2.76
C MET A 117 -8.09 11.69 -4.27
#